data_AF-A0A1Y0GB95-F1
#
_entry.id   AF-A0A1Y0GB95-F1
#
_cell.length_a   1.000
_cell.length_b   1.000
_cell.length_c   1.000
_cell.angle_alpha   90.00
_cell.angle_beta   90.00
_cell.angle_gamma   90.00
#
_symmetry.space_group_name_H-M   'P 1'
#
loop_
_entity.id
_entity.type
_entity.pdbx_description
1 polymer ?
#
loop_
_entity_poly.entity_id
_entity_poly.type
_entity_poly.pdbx_seq_one_letter_code
_entity_poly.pdbx_strand_id
1 'polypeptide(L)'
;MEVRAAVLPGVPGEVEVIDEELLVWADLLVTLDAAALAARPPLRSGLQHRHYPFEPIPPANDKAAWSELAARVRERVEGMIGGMRLLEKAAQAAASDDL
;
A
#
# COMPACT_ATOMS: atom_id res chain seq x y z
N MET A 1 -22.10 1.35 -16.27
CA MET A 1 -21.38 2.59 -15.94
C MET A 1 -19.94 2.17 -15.74
N GLU A 2 -19.07 2.39 -16.72
CA GLU A 2 -17.66 2.00 -16.61
C GLU A 2 -16.98 2.89 -15.57
N VAL A 3 -16.55 2.29 -14.46
CA VAL A 3 -15.77 2.98 -13.43
C VAL A 3 -14.34 3.01 -13.98
N ARG A 4 -13.85 4.19 -14.35
CA ARG A 4 -12.46 4.37 -14.80
C ARG A 4 -11.71 5.11 -13.70
N ALA A 5 -10.71 4.47 -13.10
CA ALA A 5 -9.80 5.11 -12.17
C ALA A 5 -9.10 6.25 -12.92
N ALA A 6 -8.88 7.37 -12.24
CA ALA A 6 -8.17 8.50 -12.79
C ALA A 6 -6.87 8.03 -13.44
N VAL A 7 -6.82 8.11 -14.77
CA VAL A 7 -5.62 7.83 -15.55
C VAL A 7 -4.56 8.81 -15.08
N LEU A 8 -3.46 8.31 -14.50
CA LEU A 8 -2.26 9.12 -14.30
C LEU A 8 -1.89 9.71 -15.67
N PRO A 9 -1.89 11.04 -15.85
CA PRO A 9 -1.62 11.64 -17.14
C PRO A 9 -0.27 11.16 -17.67
N GLY A 10 -0.26 10.42 -18.78
CA GLY A 10 0.96 9.96 -19.44
C GLY A 10 1.34 8.48 -19.26
N VAL A 11 0.55 7.66 -18.55
CA VAL A 11 0.78 6.21 -18.46
C VAL A 11 -0.26 5.44 -19.29
N PRO A 12 0.14 4.76 -20.39
CA PRO A 12 -0.77 3.89 -21.12
C PRO A 12 -1.06 2.61 -20.32
N GLY A 13 -2.34 2.35 -20.05
CA GLY A 13 -2.83 1.15 -19.37
C GLY A 13 -4.19 1.37 -18.73
N GLU A 14 -5.03 0.32 -18.69
CA GLU A 14 -6.22 0.32 -17.86
C GLU A 14 -5.78 0.09 -16.41
N VAL A 15 -5.88 1.14 -15.58
CA VAL A 15 -5.70 0.99 -14.15
C VAL A 15 -7.02 0.50 -13.59
N GLU A 16 -7.03 -0.71 -13.04
CA GLU A 16 -8.20 -1.26 -12.36
C GLU A 16 -8.63 -0.33 -11.22
N VAL A 17 -9.93 -0.11 -11.13
CA VAL A 17 -10.51 0.66 -10.03
C VAL A 17 -10.65 -0.28 -8.86
N ILE A 18 -10.11 0.11 -7.70
CA ILE A 18 -10.29 -0.65 -6.47
C ILE A 18 -11.78 -0.67 -6.12
N ASP A 19 -12.34 -1.87 -6.01
CA ASP A 19 -13.69 -2.14 -5.52
C ASP A 19 -13.67 -3.13 -4.35
N GLU A 20 -14.86 -3.48 -3.84
CA GLU A 20 -14.99 -4.37 -2.69
C GLU A 20 -14.50 -5.80 -3.00
N GLU A 21 -14.68 -6.29 -4.23
CA GLU A 21 -14.27 -7.62 -4.65
C GLU A 21 -12.73 -7.74 -4.64
N LEU A 22 -12.03 -6.72 -5.13
CA LEU A 22 -10.57 -6.66 -5.09
C LEU A 22 -9.98 -6.58 -3.68
N LEU A 23 -10.77 -6.12 -2.69
CA LEU A 23 -10.34 -5.97 -1.30
C LEU A 23 -10.68 -7.17 -0.41
N VAL A 24 -11.44 -8.15 -0.92
CA VAL A 24 -11.96 -9.25 -0.08
C VAL A 24 -10.86 -10.07 0.59
N TRP A 25 -9.76 -10.31 -0.12
CA TRP A 25 -8.62 -11.10 0.36
C TRP A 25 -7.63 -10.29 1.21
N ALA A 26 -7.69 -8.96 1.15
CA ALA A 26 -6.70 -8.10 1.79
C ALA A 26 -7.00 -7.96 3.29
N ASP A 27 -5.99 -8.10 4.13
CA ASP A 27 -6.07 -7.78 5.56
C ASP A 27 -5.63 -6.35 5.88
N LEU A 28 -4.92 -5.71 4.94
CA LEU A 28 -4.38 -4.36 5.06
C LEU A 28 -4.48 -3.60 3.73
N LEU A 29 -5.14 -2.44 3.77
CA LEU A 29 -5.13 -1.44 2.69
C LEU A 29 -4.21 -0.28 3.08
N VAL A 30 -3.30 0.10 2.17
CA VAL A 30 -2.42 1.26 2.35
C VAL A 30 -2.65 2.29 1.26
N THR A 31 -3.01 3.51 1.65
CA THR A 31 -3.12 4.67 0.75
C THR A 31 -1.85 5.51 0.81
N LEU A 32 -1.30 5.90 -0.36
CA LEU A 32 0.03 6.50 -0.48
C LEU A 32 0.03 8.03 -0.67
N ASP A 33 -1.12 8.60 -1.00
CA ASP A 33 -1.31 10.04 -1.13
C ASP A 33 -2.74 10.44 -0.73
N ALA A 34 -2.98 11.75 -0.64
CA ALA A 34 -4.26 12.33 -0.25
C ALA A 34 -5.37 12.03 -1.27
N ALA A 35 -5.05 11.90 -2.56
CA ALA A 35 -6.03 11.59 -3.59
C ALA A 35 -6.54 10.14 -3.44
N ALA A 36 -5.63 9.18 -3.20
CA ALA A 36 -5.95 7.80 -2.90
C ALA A 36 -6.69 7.65 -1.57
N LEU A 37 -6.34 8.45 -0.56
CA LEU A 37 -7.06 8.48 0.71
C LEU A 37 -8.51 8.96 0.53
N ALA A 38 -8.72 10.00 -0.28
CA ALA A 38 -10.05 10.53 -0.58
C ALA A 38 -10.88 9.59 -1.47
N ALA A 39 -10.25 8.89 -2.41
CA ALA A 39 -10.90 7.93 -3.31
C ALA A 39 -11.11 6.54 -2.69
N ARG A 40 -10.71 6.34 -1.43
CA ARG A 40 -10.78 5.05 -0.75
C ARG A 40 -12.24 4.55 -0.68
N PRO A 41 -12.53 3.31 -1.07
CA PRO A 41 -13.87 2.75 -0.92
C PRO A 41 -14.24 2.54 0.56
N PRO A 42 -15.53 2.33 0.87
CA PRO A 42 -15.94 1.81 2.17
C PRO A 42 -15.19 0.51 2.50
N LEU A 43 -14.76 0.37 3.74
CA LEU A 43 -13.95 -0.78 4.16
C LEU A 43 -14.82 -1.79 4.92
N ARG A 44 -14.65 -3.08 4.59
CA ARG A 44 -15.25 -4.17 5.35
C ARG A 44 -14.71 -4.24 6.77
N SER A 45 -15.48 -4.83 7.67
CA SER A 45 -15.00 -5.13 9.03
C SER A 45 -13.76 -6.03 8.99
N GLY A 46 -12.82 -5.77 9.90
CA GLY A 46 -11.56 -6.52 10.01
C GLY A 46 -10.46 -6.10 9.02
N LEU A 47 -10.77 -5.38 7.95
CA LEU A 47 -9.75 -4.81 7.06
C LEU A 47 -9.06 -3.64 7.76
N GLN A 48 -7.74 -3.74 7.97
CA GLN A 48 -6.96 -2.62 8.46
C GLN A 48 -6.73 -1.59 7.36
N HIS A 49 -6.70 -0.32 7.72
CA HIS A 49 -6.29 0.74 6.80
C HIS A 49 -5.19 1.60 7.41
N ARG A 50 -4.19 1.92 6.60
CA ARG A 50 -3.11 2.85 6.94
C ARG A 50 -2.93 3.86 5.82
N HIS A 51 -2.54 5.08 6.20
CA HIS A 51 -2.18 6.12 5.27
C HIS A 51 -0.71 6.50 5.46
N TYR A 52 0.08 6.42 4.39
CA TYR A 52 1.48 6.82 4.36
C TYR A 52 1.63 7.94 3.33
N PRO A 53 1.71 9.21 3.76
CA PRO A 53 1.79 10.33 2.84
C PRO A 53 3.18 10.40 2.21
N PHE A 54 3.28 10.03 0.94
CA PHE A 54 4.55 10.09 0.19
C PHE A 54 4.73 11.39 -0.59
N GLU A 55 3.87 12.38 -0.37
CA GLU A 55 3.90 13.67 -1.02
C GLU A 55 5.22 14.45 -0.78
N PRO A 56 5.62 15.32 -1.74
CA PRO A 56 4.94 15.58 -3.02
C PRO A 56 5.13 14.43 -4.03
N ILE A 57 4.11 14.15 -4.83
CA ILE A 57 4.22 13.24 -5.97
C ILE A 57 4.98 13.98 -7.09
N PRO A 58 6.10 13.44 -7.59
CA PRO A 58 6.90 14.10 -8.61
C PRO A 58 6.15 14.17 -9.95
N PRO A 59 6.46 15.17 -10.79
CA PRO A 59 5.86 15.26 -12.11
C PRO A 59 6.26 14.05 -12.96
N ALA A 60 5.37 13.62 -13.87
CA ALA A 60 5.54 12.39 -14.65
C ALA A 60 6.82 12.35 -15.51
N ASN A 61 7.40 13.51 -15.82
CA ASN A 61 8.63 13.63 -16.61
C ASN A 61 9.93 13.56 -15.78
N ASP A 62 9.86 13.63 -14.45
CA ASP A 62 11.04 13.61 -13.57
C ASP A 62 11.37 12.19 -13.11
N LYS A 63 12.08 11.45 -13.96
CA LYS A 63 12.46 10.06 -13.69
C LYS A 63 13.34 9.89 -12.44
N ALA A 64 14.15 10.89 -12.10
CA ALA A 64 15.04 10.83 -10.95
C ALA A 64 14.22 10.90 -9.66
N ALA A 65 13.32 11.88 -9.55
CA ALA A 65 12.43 12.02 -8.41
C ALA A 65 11.49 10.81 -8.24
N TRP A 66 11.02 10.20 -9.34
CA TRP A 66 10.26 8.95 -9.29
C TRP A 66 11.08 7.77 -8.75
N SER A 67 12.37 7.71 -9.07
CA SER A 67 13.27 6.66 -8.54
C SER A 67 13.50 6.82 -7.04
N GLU A 68 13.65 8.07 -6.56
CA GLU A 68 13.76 8.38 -5.13
C GLU A 68 12.46 8.04 -4.38
N LEU A 69 11.30 8.37 -4.95
CA LEU A 69 10.00 8.01 -4.40
C LEU A 69 9.86 6.49 -4.27
N ALA A 70 10.21 5.74 -5.32
CA ALA A 70 10.17 4.28 -5.30
C ALA A 70 11.10 3.69 -4.23
N ALA A 71 12.28 4.29 -4.02
CA ALA A 71 13.20 3.88 -2.95
C ALA A 71 12.61 4.09 -1.56
N ARG A 72 11.97 5.24 -1.31
CA ARG A 72 11.27 5.54 -0.03
C ARG A 72 10.12 4.58 0.22
N VAL A 73 9.32 4.26 -0.80
CA VAL A 73 8.23 3.27 -0.71
C VAL A 73 8.79 1.90 -0.37
N ARG A 74 9.86 1.48 -1.06
CA ARG A 74 10.54 0.21 -0.81
C ARG A 74 11.02 0.10 0.64
N GLU A 75 11.76 1.10 1.12
CA GLU A 75 12.28 1.11 2.49
C GLU A 75 11.14 0.94 3.52
N ARG A 76 10.00 1.61 3.30
CA ARG A 76 8.84 1.49 4.17
C ARG A 76 8.25 0.08 4.19
N VAL A 77 8.12 -0.55 3.02
CA VAL A 77 7.60 -1.91 2.89
C VAL A 77 8.57 -2.92 3.50
N GLU A 78 9.86 -2.78 3.24
CA GLU A 78 10.91 -3.65 3.80
C GLU A 78 10.96 -3.56 5.33
N GLY A 79 10.85 -2.35 5.90
CA GLY A 79 10.76 -2.17 7.35
C GLY A 79 9.56 -2.88 7.97
N MET A 80 8.41 -2.85 7.28
CA MET A 80 7.21 -3.58 7.73
C MET A 80 7.41 -5.09 7.68
N ILE A 81 7.97 -5.62 6.59
CA ILE A 81 8.29 -7.05 6.45
C ILE A 81 9.31 -7.48 7.52
N GLY A 82 10.34 -6.68 7.75
CA GLY A 82 11.33 -6.91 8.81
C GLY A 82 10.69 -7.00 10.18
N GLY A 83 9.81 -6.04 10.52
CA GLY A 83 9.07 -6.05 11.78
C GLY A 83 8.21 -7.30 11.96
N MET A 84 7.48 -7.71 10.91
CA MET A 84 6.66 -8.92 10.95
C MET A 84 7.50 -10.18 11.19
N ARG A 85 8.65 -10.30 10.53
CA ARG A 85 9.57 -11.43 10.73
C ARG A 85 10.17 -11.47 12.14
N LEU A 86 10.43 -10.32 12.76
CA LEU A 86 10.90 -10.26 14.14
C LEU A 86 9.83 -10.72 15.13
N LEU A 87 8.58 -10.29 14.92
CA LEU A 87 7.44 -10.72 15.74
C LEU A 87 7.17 -12.22 15.59
N GLU A 88 7.26 -12.75 14.37
CA GLU A 88 7.14 -14.18 14.09
C GLU A 88 8.20 -14.99 14.84
N LYS A 89 9.47 -14.58 14.77
CA LYS A 89 10.56 -15.25 15.51
C LYS A 89 10.35 -15.22 17.03
N ALA A 90 9.89 -14.08 17.56
CA ALA A 90 9.62 -13.96 18.98
C ALA A 90 8.46 -14.87 19.43
N ALA A 91 7.40 -14.97 18.61
CA ALA A 91 6.27 -15.86 18.88
C ALA A 91 6.68 -17.34 18.82
N GLN A 92 7.52 -17.73 17.86
CA GLN A 92 8.05 -19.09 17.77
C GLN A 92 8.94 -19.45 18.97
N ALA A 93 9.81 -18.51 19.40
CA ALA A 93 10.66 -18.72 20.56
C ALA A 93 9.83 -18.92 21.84
N ALA A 94 8.82 -18.07 22.06
CA ALA A 94 7.91 -18.20 23.20
C ALA A 94 7.15 -19.54 23.21
N ALA A 95 6.69 -20.01 22.05
CA ALA A 95 6.01 -21.31 21.93
C ALA A 95 6.93 -22.52 22.15
N SER A 96 8.25 -22.34 22.04
CA SER A 96 9.24 -23.40 22.22
C SER A 96 9.71 -23.54 23.67
N ASP A 97 9.65 -22.47 24.46
CA ASP A 97 10.03 -22.46 25.89
C ASP A 97 8.93 -23.06 26.80
N ASP A 98 7.71 -23.25 26.29
CA ASP A 98 6.55 -23.84 26.99
C ASP A 98 6.44 -25.39 26.84
N LEU A 99 7.45 -26.05 26.23
CA LEU A 99 7.55 -27.51 26.04
C LEU A 99 8.75 -28.10 26.81
#